data_AF-A0A2E2N4P4-F1
#
_entry.id   AF-A0A2E2N4P4-F1
#
_cell.length_a   1.000
_cell.length_b   1.000
_cell.length_c   1.000
_cell.angle_alpha   90.00
_cell.angle_beta   90.00
_cell.angle_gamma   90.00
#
_symmetry.space_group_name_H-M   'P 1'
#
loop_
_entity.id
_entity.type
_entity.pdbx_description
1 polymer ?
#
loop_
_entity_poly.entity_id
_entity_poly.type
_entity_poly.pdbx_seq_one_letter_code
_entity_poly.pdbx_strand_id
1 'polypeptide(L)'
;MPDRETRNISLSPELDTFIARQVESGRYTSASEVVRAGLRLLERDEQSRLFEKVVLGQATDDDTARLPPELLSRVHQHVRRLVAEAEADLAAGRTRDGAEVINDLRARSQGDNTADRRASA
;
A
#
# COMPACT_ATOMS: atom_id res chain seq x y z
N MET A 1 -0.53 -9.13 28.46
CA MET A 1 -1.47 -9.57 27.40
C MET A 1 -2.18 -8.32 26.93
N PRO A 2 -2.13 -7.93 25.64
CA PRO A 2 -2.91 -6.79 25.18
C PRO A 2 -4.39 -7.06 25.43
N ASP A 3 -5.13 -6.03 25.81
CA ASP A 3 -6.55 -6.15 26.14
C ASP A 3 -7.34 -6.59 24.90
N ARG A 4 -8.20 -7.60 25.06
CA ARG A 4 -9.04 -8.11 23.96
C ARG A 4 -10.39 -7.40 24.02
N GLU A 5 -10.52 -6.30 23.31
CA GLU A 5 -11.82 -5.66 23.12
C GLU A 5 -12.72 -6.51 22.23
N THR A 6 -13.96 -6.76 22.70
CA THR A 6 -14.97 -7.50 21.96
C THR A 6 -16.06 -6.54 21.52
N ARG A 7 -16.38 -6.52 20.21
CA ARG A 7 -17.49 -5.75 19.64
C ARG A 7 -18.47 -6.69 18.97
N ASN A 8 -19.76 -6.48 19.23
CA ASN A 8 -20.83 -7.18 18.52
C ASN A 8 -21.08 -6.48 17.17
N ILE A 9 -21.21 -7.25 16.10
CA ILE A 9 -21.39 -6.76 14.73
C ILE A 9 -22.45 -7.60 14.02
N SER A 10 -23.34 -6.94 13.28
CA SER A 10 -24.31 -7.62 12.43
C SER A 10 -23.66 -7.97 11.09
N LEU A 11 -23.78 -9.21 10.67
CA LEU A 11 -23.28 -9.71 9.39
C LEU A 11 -24.46 -10.10 8.50
N SER A 12 -24.31 -9.88 7.19
CA SER A 12 -25.23 -10.47 6.22
C SER A 12 -24.99 -11.99 6.13
N PRO A 13 -25.98 -12.78 5.69
CA PRO A 13 -25.81 -14.23 5.54
C PRO A 13 -24.64 -14.62 4.63
N GLU A 14 -24.36 -13.81 3.60
CA GLU A 14 -23.26 -14.05 2.66
C GLU A 14 -21.90 -13.85 3.33
N LEU A 15 -21.76 -12.82 4.18
CA LEU A 15 -20.53 -12.56 4.94
C LEU A 15 -20.28 -13.63 5.99
N ASP A 16 -21.34 -14.08 6.67
CA ASP A 16 -21.24 -15.18 7.63
C ASP A 16 -20.79 -16.48 6.95
N THR A 17 -21.41 -16.82 5.82
CA THR A 17 -21.01 -17.97 4.99
C THR A 17 -19.56 -17.85 4.52
N PHE A 18 -19.14 -16.66 4.10
CA PHE A 18 -17.75 -16.42 3.73
C PHE A 18 -16.80 -16.69 4.90
N ILE A 19 -17.08 -16.15 6.08
CA ILE A 19 -16.25 -16.36 7.27
C ILE A 19 -16.18 -17.84 7.64
N ALA A 20 -17.33 -18.54 7.64
CA ALA A 20 -17.40 -19.97 7.93
C ALA A 20 -16.50 -20.77 6.98
N ARG A 21 -16.59 -20.54 5.66
CA ARG A 21 -15.73 -21.19 4.66
C ARG A 21 -14.25 -20.94 4.88
N GLN A 22 -13.87 -19.73 5.30
CA GLN A 22 -12.48 -19.38 5.55
C GLN A 22 -11.91 -20.10 6.78
N VAL A 23 -12.73 -20.32 7.80
CA VAL A 23 -12.35 -21.11 8.98
C VAL A 23 -12.33 -22.61 8.67
N GLU A 24 -13.36 -23.13 8.00
CA GLU A 24 -13.44 -24.55 7.59
C GLU A 24 -12.29 -24.96 6.67
N SER A 25 -11.80 -24.04 5.83
CA SER A 25 -10.62 -24.28 5.00
C SER A 25 -9.31 -24.46 5.78
N GLY A 26 -9.31 -24.18 7.08
CA GLY A 26 -8.14 -24.20 7.95
C GLY A 26 -7.20 -22.99 7.79
N ARG A 27 -7.52 -22.04 6.90
CA ARG A 27 -6.71 -20.82 6.69
C ARG A 27 -6.71 -19.90 7.90
N TYR A 28 -7.79 -19.89 8.68
CA TYR A 28 -7.92 -19.09 9.89
C TYR A 28 -8.52 -19.94 11.01
N THR A 29 -8.10 -19.66 12.23
CA THR A 29 -8.52 -20.42 13.43
C THR A 29 -9.87 -19.99 13.99
N SER A 30 -10.34 -18.80 13.64
CA SER A 30 -11.60 -18.25 14.15
C SER A 30 -12.17 -17.14 13.28
N ALA A 31 -13.47 -16.89 13.41
CA ALA A 31 -14.15 -15.76 12.78
C ALA A 31 -13.48 -14.42 13.09
N SER A 32 -13.09 -14.20 14.35
CA SER A 32 -12.40 -12.96 14.75
C SER A 32 -11.04 -12.81 14.07
N GLU A 33 -10.37 -13.90 13.72
CA GLU A 33 -9.11 -13.84 12.97
C GLU A 33 -9.35 -13.46 11.50
N VAL A 34 -10.39 -14.01 10.87
CA VAL A 34 -10.82 -13.63 9.52
C VAL A 34 -11.15 -12.14 9.48
N VAL A 35 -11.95 -11.65 10.42
CA VAL A 35 -12.34 -10.23 10.51
C VAL A 35 -11.11 -9.35 10.71
N ARG A 36 -10.20 -9.70 11.63
CA ARG A 36 -8.95 -8.93 11.81
C ARG A 36 -8.08 -8.93 10.56
N ALA A 37 -8.00 -10.04 9.84
CA ALA A 37 -7.27 -10.11 8.58
C ALA A 37 -7.90 -9.22 7.50
N GLY A 38 -9.23 -9.21 7.40
CA GLY A 38 -9.97 -8.33 6.51
C GLY A 38 -9.75 -6.85 6.84
N LEU A 39 -9.82 -6.47 8.13
CA LEU A 39 -9.57 -5.10 8.57
C LEU A 39 -8.13 -4.64 8.30
N ARG A 40 -7.13 -5.50 8.54
CA ARG A 40 -5.72 -5.18 8.18
C ARG A 40 -5.54 -4.99 6.68
N LEU A 41 -6.27 -5.75 5.86
CA LEU A 41 -6.23 -5.58 4.41
C LEU A 41 -6.87 -4.25 4.00
N LEU A 42 -8.02 -3.91 4.59
CA LEU A 42 -8.70 -2.64 4.36
C LEU A 42 -7.81 -1.45 4.74
N GLU A 43 -7.19 -1.50 5.91
CA GLU A 43 -6.27 -0.44 6.38
C GLU A 43 -5.10 -0.24 5.42
N ARG A 44 -4.50 -1.33 4.91
CA ARG A 44 -3.42 -1.26 3.92
C ARG A 44 -3.87 -0.68 2.58
N ASP A 45 -5.07 -1.04 2.13
CA ASP A 45 -5.64 -0.50 0.89
C ASP A 45 -5.91 1.01 1.03
N GLU A 46 -6.50 1.43 2.15
CA GLU A 46 -6.72 2.84 2.46
C GLU A 46 -5.42 3.63 2.52
N GLN A 47 -4.39 3.12 3.21
CA GLN A 47 -3.06 3.74 3.25
C GLN A 47 -2.44 3.87 1.86
N SER A 48 -2.58 2.85 1.00
CA SER A 48 -2.06 2.86 -0.36
C SER A 48 -2.75 3.92 -1.22
N ARG A 49 -4.07 4.04 -1.11
CA ARG A 49 -4.85 5.07 -1.81
C ARG A 49 -4.49 6.49 -1.34
N LEU A 50 -4.32 6.67 -0.04
CA LEU A 50 -3.88 7.95 0.53
C LEU A 50 -2.49 8.33 0.00
N PHE A 51 -1.57 7.37 -0.03
CA PHE A 51 -0.24 7.58 -0.58
C PHE A 51 -0.28 7.98 -2.06
N GLU A 52 -1.06 7.27 -2.88
CA GLU A 52 -1.24 7.57 -4.30
C GLU A 52 -1.74 9.01 -4.50
N LYS A 53 -2.75 9.44 -3.74
CA LYS A 53 -3.24 10.82 -3.78
C LYS A 53 -2.15 11.84 -3.45
N VAL A 54 -1.31 11.58 -2.44
CA VAL A 54 -0.21 12.49 -2.06
C VAL A 54 0.80 12.62 -3.19
N VAL A 55 1.21 11.48 -3.77
CA VAL A 55 2.17 11.48 -4.87
C VAL A 55 1.64 12.20 -6.11
N LEU A 56 0.33 12.08 -6.39
CA LEU A 56 -0.33 12.76 -7.50
C LEU A 56 -0.65 14.23 -7.23
N GLY A 57 -0.36 14.75 -6.04
CA GLY A 57 -0.73 16.12 -5.63
C GLY A 57 -2.24 16.33 -5.51
N GLN A 58 -3.00 15.26 -5.33
CA GLN A 58 -4.46 15.25 -5.20
C GLN A 58 -4.93 15.04 -3.75
N ALA A 59 -4.01 14.92 -2.80
CA ALA A 59 -4.34 14.75 -1.39
C ALA A 59 -4.97 16.02 -0.81
N THR A 60 -6.04 15.83 -0.04
CA THR A 60 -6.62 16.89 0.79
C THR A 60 -5.88 17.03 2.12
N ASP A 61 -6.11 18.12 2.85
CA ASP A 61 -5.56 18.30 4.20
C ASP A 61 -5.94 17.13 5.12
N ASP A 62 -7.19 16.63 5.03
CA ASP A 62 -7.65 15.47 5.79
C ASP A 62 -6.93 14.17 5.38
N ASP A 63 -6.68 13.97 4.08
CA ASP A 63 -5.92 12.82 3.58
C ASP A 63 -4.48 12.83 4.13
N THR A 64 -3.84 14.01 4.21
CA THR A 64 -2.49 14.14 4.76
C THR A 64 -2.44 13.94 6.27
N ALA A 65 -3.46 14.39 7.02
CA ALA A 65 -3.54 14.20 8.46
C ALA A 65 -3.64 12.73 8.89
N ARG A 66 -4.14 11.85 8.02
CA ARG A 66 -4.26 10.41 8.25
C ARG A 66 -2.96 9.63 7.99
N LEU A 67 -1.96 10.27 7.38
CA LEU A 67 -0.67 9.65 7.09
C LEU A 67 0.34 9.96 8.20
N PRO A 68 1.24 9.01 8.53
CA PRO A 68 2.34 9.30 9.44
C PRO A 68 3.18 10.49 8.93
N PRO A 69 3.48 11.49 9.77
CA PRO A 69 4.18 12.71 9.35
C PRO A 69 5.59 12.43 8.81
N GLU A 70 6.23 11.34 9.27
CA GLU A 70 7.54 10.89 8.78
C GLU A 70 7.46 10.37 7.34
N LEU A 71 6.34 9.72 6.99
CA LEU A 71 6.13 9.14 5.67
C LEU A 71 5.90 10.25 4.63
N LEU A 72 5.11 11.26 4.98
CA LEU A 72 4.94 12.46 4.15
C LEU A 72 6.27 13.15 3.90
N SER A 73 7.07 13.35 4.95
CA SER A 73 8.38 14.00 4.84
C SER A 73 9.32 13.23 3.90
N ARG A 74 9.31 11.89 4.00
CA ARG A 74 10.11 11.01 3.12
C ARG A 74 9.66 11.08 1.65
N VAL A 75 8.34 11.12 1.39
CA VAL A 75 7.80 11.28 0.04
C VAL A 75 8.19 12.63 -0.55
N HIS A 76 7.99 13.72 0.20
CA HIS A 76 8.35 15.06 -0.27
C HIS A 76 9.84 15.17 -0.58
N GLN A 77 10.71 14.62 0.27
CA GLN A 77 12.14 14.59 0.03
C GLN A 77 12.50 13.77 -1.23
N HIS A 78 11.84 12.64 -1.43
CA HIS A 78 12.06 11.79 -2.59
C HIS A 78 11.61 12.46 -3.90
N VAL A 79 10.41 13.05 -3.91
CA VAL A 79 9.88 13.80 -5.07
C VAL A 79 10.78 14.99 -5.38
N ARG A 80 11.18 15.78 -4.38
CA ARG A 80 12.11 16.90 -4.58
C ARG A 80 13.43 16.45 -5.21
N ARG A 81 13.96 15.32 -4.77
CA ARG A 81 15.18 14.74 -5.34
C ARG A 81 14.97 14.33 -6.81
N LEU A 82 13.86 13.65 -7.13
CA LEU A 82 13.55 13.27 -8.51
C LEU A 82 13.40 14.50 -9.41
N VAL A 83 12.76 15.57 -8.91
CA VAL A 83 12.64 16.84 -9.64
C VAL A 83 14.03 17.46 -9.85
N ALA A 84 14.88 17.54 -8.81
CA ALA A 84 16.22 18.08 -8.95
C ALA A 84 17.12 17.26 -9.91
N GLU A 85 16.98 15.93 -9.88
CA GLU A 85 17.66 15.02 -10.82
C GLU A 85 17.16 15.26 -12.25
N ALA A 86 15.85 15.38 -12.45
CA ALA A 86 15.27 15.69 -13.75
C ALA A 86 15.68 17.07 -14.27
N GLU A 87 15.71 18.09 -13.42
CA GLU A 87 16.18 19.44 -13.76
C GLU A 87 17.67 19.42 -14.14
N ALA A 88 18.50 18.67 -13.42
CA ALA A 88 19.93 18.53 -13.75
C ALA A 88 20.16 17.79 -15.07
N ASP A 89 19.36 16.75 -15.35
CA ASP A 89 19.41 16.02 -16.61
C ASP A 89 18.92 16.88 -17.79
N LEU A 90 17.86 17.65 -17.59
CA LEU A 90 17.39 18.66 -18.56
C LEU A 90 18.47 19.72 -18.83
N ALA A 91 19.09 20.27 -17.79
CA ALA A 91 20.18 21.25 -17.92
C ALA A 91 21.41 20.68 -18.64
N ALA A 92 21.66 19.38 -18.51
CA ALA A 92 22.73 18.68 -19.19
C ALA A 92 22.38 18.19 -20.62
N GLY A 93 21.18 18.55 -21.13
CA GLY A 93 20.70 18.14 -22.45
C GLY A 93 20.35 16.65 -22.55
N ARG A 94 20.24 15.94 -21.42
CA ARG A 94 19.80 14.54 -21.34
C ARG A 94 18.30 14.49 -21.11
N THR A 95 17.51 14.77 -22.14
CA THR A 95 16.05 14.59 -22.07
C THR A 95 15.72 13.11 -22.25
N ARG A 96 15.09 12.50 -21.25
CA ARG A 96 14.45 11.18 -21.40
C ARG A 96 12.97 11.35 -21.69
N ASP A 97 12.42 10.50 -22.55
CA ASP A 97 10.99 10.44 -22.78
C ASP A 97 10.29 9.98 -21.48
N GLY A 98 9.32 10.78 -21.01
CA GLY A 98 8.54 10.45 -19.81
C GLY A 98 7.82 9.11 -19.92
N ALA A 99 7.42 8.69 -21.12
CA ALA A 99 6.79 7.39 -21.35
C ALA A 99 7.77 6.23 -21.13
N GLU A 100 9.04 6.38 -21.54
CA GLU A 100 10.09 5.39 -21.25
C GLU A 100 10.38 5.33 -19.75
N VAL A 101 10.49 6.48 -19.09
CA VAL A 101 10.77 6.55 -17.65
C VAL A 101 9.66 5.87 -16.83
N ILE A 102 8.39 6.10 -17.17
CA ILE A 102 7.24 5.47 -16.51
C ILE A 102 7.22 3.95 -16.75
N ASN A 103 7.56 3.51 -17.96
CA ASN A 103 7.65 2.08 -18.27
C ASN A 103 8.79 1.39 -17.50
N ASP A 104 9.96 2.03 -17.41
CA ASP A 104 11.10 1.54 -16.61
C ASP A 104 10.77 1.45 -15.12
N LEU A 105 10.08 2.46 -14.57
CA LEU A 105 9.62 2.45 -13.17
C LEU A 105 8.61 1.33 -12.91
N ARG A 106 7.67 1.10 -13.83
CA ARG A 106 6.70 0.01 -13.73
C ARG A 106 7.36 -1.37 -13.84
N ALA A 107 8.37 -1.53 -14.70
CA ALA A 107 9.13 -2.76 -14.82
C ALA A 107 9.92 -3.07 -13.54
N ARG A 108 10.48 -2.05 -12.89
CA ARG A 108 11.20 -2.18 -11.61
C ARG A 108 10.28 -2.55 -10.44
N SER A 109 9.07 -1.99 -10.38
CA SER A 109 8.11 -2.33 -9.31
C SER A 109 7.51 -3.72 -9.46
N GLN A 110 7.46 -4.28 -10.68
CA GLN A 110 7.01 -5.66 -10.92
C GLN A 110 8.15 -6.69 -10.76
N GLY A 111 9.41 -6.30 -10.96
CA GLY A 111 10.58 -7.20 -10.84
C GLY A 111 10.95 -7.60 -9.41
N ASP A 112 10.61 -6.78 -8.40
CA ASP A 112 11.06 -6.98 -7.02
C ASP A 112 10.30 -8.11 -6.27
N ASN A 113 9.29 -8.73 -6.89
CA ASN A 113 8.53 -9.85 -6.29
C ASN A 113 9.02 -11.25 -6.73
N THR A 114 10.12 -11.35 -7.48
CA THR A 114 10.63 -12.65 -7.98
C THR A 114 12.01 -13.05 -7.46
N ALA A 115 12.77 -12.12 -6.85
CA ALA A 115 14.11 -12.42 -6.34
C ALA A 115 14.10 -13.16 -4.99
N ASP A 116 13.04 -13.03 -4.17
CA ASP A 116 13.04 -13.56 -2.79
C ASP A 116 12.47 -14.99 -2.64
N ARG A 117 12.14 -15.68 -3.74
CA ARG A 117 11.64 -17.08 -3.71
C ARG A 117 12.63 -18.14 -4.22
N ARG A 118 13.86 -17.77 -4.58
CA ARG A 118 14.86 -18.74 -5.11
C ARG A 118 16.05 -19.01 -4.19
N ALA A 119 16.05 -18.53 -2.95
CA ALA A 119 17.11 -18.78 -1.98
C ALA A 119 16.77 -19.81 -0.87
N SER A 120 15.64 -20.52 -0.98
CA SER A 120 15.27 -21.61 -0.06
C SER A 120 14.75 -22.82 -0.84
N ALA A 121 15.64 -23.53 -1.52
CA ALA A 121 15.47 -24.91 -1.97
C ALA A 121 16.83 -25.60 -2.02
#